data_AF-A0A5E4AD97-F1
#
_entry.id   AF-A0A5E4AD97-F1
#
_cell.length_a   1.000
_cell.length_b   1.000
_cell.length_c   1.000
_cell.angle_alpha   90.00
_cell.angle_beta   90.00
_cell.angle_gamma   90.00
#
_symmetry.space_group_name_H-M   'P 1'
#
loop_
_entity.id
_entity.type
_entity.pdbx_description
1 polymer ?
#
loop_
_entity_poly.entity_id
_entity_poly.type
_entity_poly.pdbx_seq_one_letter_code
_entity_poly.pdbx_strand_id
1 'polypeptide(L)'
;MAVQGVQGPHVLPQSLLLRPGDRIMLVDDSNEDWWKGKIGDRVGFFPANFVQRVRPGENVWRCCQPFSGNKEQGYMSLKENQICVGVARSKDADGFLRVSSGKKRGLVPADALTEI
;
A
#
# COMPACT_ATOMS: atom_id res chain seq x y z
N MET A 1 -7.85 -3.71 -2.10
CA MET A 1 -6.93 -3.20 -1.04
C MET A 1 -5.50 -3.63 -1.40
N ALA A 2 -4.46 -2.89 -0.97
CA ALA A 2 -3.05 -3.23 -1.16
C ALA A 2 -2.35 -3.43 0.19
N VAL A 3 -1.58 -4.50 0.33
CA VAL A 3 -0.81 -4.81 1.56
C VAL A 3 0.39 -3.89 1.70
N GLN A 4 0.60 -3.31 2.89
CA GLN A 4 1.69 -2.37 3.21
C GLN A 4 2.92 -3.03 3.85
N GLY A 5 2.78 -4.24 4.42
CA GLY A 5 3.83 -4.89 5.21
C GLY A 5 3.62 -6.40 5.37
N VAL A 6 4.54 -7.07 6.08
CA VAL A 6 4.46 -8.52 6.38
C VAL A 6 3.73 -8.75 7.69
N GLN A 7 2.81 -9.71 7.75
CA GLN A 7 2.19 -10.12 9.02
C GLN A 7 3.24 -10.71 9.97
N GLY A 8 3.14 -10.36 11.26
CA GLY A 8 4.00 -10.90 12.32
C GLY A 8 3.73 -12.39 12.62
N PRO A 9 4.51 -13.01 13.52
CA PRO A 9 4.54 -14.46 13.74
C PRO A 9 3.26 -15.06 14.36
N HIS A 10 2.36 -14.24 14.90
CA HIS A 10 1.09 -14.70 15.48
C HIS A 10 -0.05 -14.72 14.44
N VAL A 11 0.12 -15.56 13.42
CA VAL A 11 -0.95 -15.86 12.46
C VAL A 11 -1.85 -16.97 13.02
N LEU A 12 -3.15 -16.71 13.08
CA LEU A 12 -4.14 -17.72 13.45
C LEU A 12 -4.25 -18.77 12.31
N PRO A 13 -4.71 -20.01 12.58
CA PRO A 13 -4.87 -21.03 11.54
C PRO A 13 -5.76 -20.60 10.36
N GLN A 14 -6.66 -19.66 10.60
CA GLN A 14 -7.58 -19.05 9.64
C GLN A 14 -7.06 -17.72 9.04
N SER A 15 -5.79 -17.37 9.29
CA SER A 15 -5.21 -16.12 8.80
C SER A 15 -4.84 -16.21 7.32
N LEU A 16 -5.11 -15.12 6.61
CA LEU A 16 -4.67 -14.92 5.25
C LEU A 16 -3.25 -14.36 5.25
N LEU A 17 -2.28 -15.15 4.78
CA LEU A 17 -0.88 -14.74 4.68
C LEU A 17 -0.72 -13.60 3.66
N LEU A 18 -0.19 -12.48 4.13
CA LEU A 18 -0.01 -11.25 3.36
C LEU A 18 1.46 -11.00 2.99
N ARG A 19 1.70 -10.61 1.74
CA ARG A 19 2.98 -10.05 1.28
C ARG A 19 2.78 -8.61 0.80
N PRO A 20 3.75 -7.70 1.05
CA PRO A 20 3.69 -6.34 0.53
C PRO A 20 3.38 -6.30 -0.96
N GLY A 21 2.35 -5.54 -1.34
CA GLY A 21 1.87 -5.43 -2.71
C GLY A 21 0.78 -6.43 -3.12
N ASP A 22 0.47 -7.46 -2.30
CA ASP A 22 -0.68 -8.34 -2.57
C ASP A 22 -1.97 -7.50 -2.66
N ARG A 23 -2.80 -7.82 -3.65
CA ARG A 23 -4.13 -7.21 -3.83
C ARG A 23 -5.18 -8.07 -3.14
N ILE A 24 -5.84 -7.50 -2.13
CA ILE A 24 -6.91 -8.17 -1.38
C ILE A 24 -8.26 -7.64 -1.82
N MET A 25 -9.17 -8.57 -2.11
CA MET A 25 -10.60 -8.30 -2.14
C MET A 25 -11.16 -8.40 -0.72
N LEU A 26 -11.76 -7.33 -0.23
CA LEU A 26 -12.37 -7.29 1.09
C LEU A 26 -13.66 -8.12 1.08
N VAL A 27 -13.83 -8.98 2.08
CA VAL A 27 -15.01 -9.85 2.24
C VAL A 27 -15.84 -9.41 3.44
N ASP A 28 -15.20 -9.07 4.56
CA ASP A 28 -15.86 -8.64 5.80
C ASP A 28 -14.95 -7.69 6.59
N ASP A 29 -15.46 -6.52 6.97
CA ASP A 29 -14.81 -5.51 7.80
C ASP A 29 -15.61 -5.16 9.07
N SER A 30 -16.54 -6.02 9.48
CA SER A 30 -17.40 -5.81 10.67
C SER A 30 -16.63 -5.76 11.99
N ASN A 31 -15.42 -6.32 12.05
CA ASN A 31 -14.50 -6.20 13.18
C ASN A 31 -13.43 -5.13 12.89
N GLU A 32 -13.13 -4.26 13.85
CA GLU A 32 -12.22 -3.13 13.65
C GLU A 32 -10.75 -3.54 13.48
N ASP A 33 -10.34 -4.64 14.11
CA ASP A 33 -8.94 -5.07 14.15
C ASP A 33 -8.63 -6.14 13.10
N TRP A 34 -9.58 -7.03 12.82
CA TRP A 34 -9.39 -8.21 11.96
C TRP A 34 -10.44 -8.29 10.87
N TRP A 35 -10.01 -8.07 9.63
CA TRP A 35 -10.86 -8.17 8.45
C TRP A 35 -10.71 -9.53 7.79
N LYS A 36 -11.74 -9.94 7.07
CA LYS A 36 -11.71 -11.11 6.18
C LYS A 36 -11.53 -10.65 4.75
N GLY A 37 -10.69 -11.35 4.00
CA GLY A 37 -10.47 -11.04 2.60
C GLY A 37 -10.05 -12.25 1.79
N LYS A 38 -9.89 -12.01 0.49
CA LYS A 38 -9.54 -13.01 -0.52
C LYS A 38 -8.36 -12.56 -1.38
N ILE A 39 -7.37 -13.44 -1.56
CA ILE A 39 -6.25 -13.30 -2.53
C ILE A 39 -6.22 -14.57 -3.39
N GLY A 40 -6.51 -14.45 -4.69
CA GLY A 40 -6.72 -15.61 -5.54
C GLY A 40 -7.85 -16.46 -4.96
N ASP A 41 -7.61 -17.74 -4.71
CA ASP A 41 -8.60 -18.65 -4.08
C ASP A 41 -8.50 -18.73 -2.55
N ARG A 42 -7.50 -18.08 -1.95
CA ARG A 42 -7.28 -18.12 -0.50
C ARG A 42 -8.16 -17.09 0.20
N VAL A 43 -8.88 -17.52 1.24
CA VAL A 43 -9.73 -16.66 2.08
C VAL A 43 -9.28 -16.81 3.53
N GLY A 44 -9.23 -15.71 4.26
CA GLY A 44 -8.87 -15.73 5.68
C GLY A 44 -8.85 -14.35 6.30
N PHE A 45 -8.48 -14.31 7.58
CA PHE A 45 -8.43 -13.08 8.37
C PHE A 45 -7.07 -12.40 8.32
N PHE A 46 -7.05 -11.07 8.37
CA PHE A 46 -5.84 -10.27 8.42
C PHE A 46 -6.05 -8.98 9.24
N PRO A 47 -4.99 -8.41 9.83
CA PRO A 47 -5.13 -7.17 10.59
C PRO A 47 -5.45 -5.98 9.68
N ALA A 48 -6.47 -5.20 10.03
CA ALA A 48 -6.97 -4.09 9.22
C ALA A 48 -5.89 -3.02 8.93
N ASN A 49 -4.95 -2.82 9.86
CA ASN A 49 -3.88 -1.83 9.75
C ASN A 49 -2.74 -2.20 8.78
N PHE A 50 -2.73 -3.42 8.22
CA PHE A 50 -1.69 -3.87 7.27
C PHE A 50 -2.06 -3.59 5.82
N VAL A 51 -3.25 -3.06 5.57
CA VAL A 51 -3.75 -2.82 4.21
C VAL A 51 -4.11 -1.36 4.01
N GLN A 52 -4.06 -0.95 2.75
CA GLN A 52 -4.51 0.35 2.30
C GLN A 52 -5.59 0.18 1.24
N ARG A 53 -6.61 1.04 1.30
CA ARG A 53 -7.65 1.05 0.27
C ARG A 53 -7.09 1.57 -1.05
N VAL A 54 -7.46 0.90 -2.13
CA VAL A 54 -7.15 1.30 -3.50
C VAL A 54 -8.49 1.67 -4.14
N ARG A 55 -8.63 2.92 -4.54
CA ARG A 55 -9.84 3.45 -5.18
C ARG A 55 -9.79 3.20 -6.69
N PRO A 56 -10.94 3.19 -7.39
CA PRO A 56 -10.95 3.17 -8.85
C PRO A 56 -10.07 4.29 -9.43
N GLY A 57 -9.20 3.95 -10.37
CA GLY A 57 -8.25 4.87 -10.99
C GLY A 57 -6.95 5.10 -10.22
N GLU A 58 -6.76 4.51 -9.04
CA GLU A 58 -5.47 4.50 -8.35
C GLU A 58 -4.62 3.29 -8.75
N ASN A 59 -3.32 3.51 -8.86
CA ASN A 59 -2.31 2.49 -9.09
C ASN A 59 -1.63 2.12 -7.76
N VAL A 60 -1.06 0.92 -7.70
CA VAL A 60 -0.26 0.45 -6.57
C VAL A 60 1.20 0.45 -7.01
N TRP A 61 2.06 0.99 -6.15
CA TRP A 61 3.47 1.20 -6.44
C TRP A 61 4.32 0.59 -5.34
N ARG A 62 5.49 0.08 -5.73
CA ARG A 62 6.57 -0.29 -4.82
C ARG A 62 7.71 0.71 -4.96
N CYS A 63 8.24 1.17 -3.84
CA CYS A 63 9.46 1.95 -3.82
C CYS A 63 10.67 1.09 -4.22
N CYS A 64 11.35 1.47 -5.30
CA CYS A 64 12.58 0.85 -5.78
C CYS A 64 13.84 1.68 -5.46
N GLN A 65 13.68 2.95 -5.07
CA GLN A 65 14.76 3.83 -4.63
C GLN A 65 14.32 4.61 -3.39
N PRO A 66 14.98 4.45 -2.23
CA PRO A 66 14.67 5.23 -1.03
C PRO A 66 14.76 6.74 -1.28
N PHE A 67 13.88 7.50 -0.63
CA PHE A 67 13.81 8.95 -0.81
C PHE A 67 13.62 9.67 0.52
N SER A 68 14.47 10.64 0.81
CA SER A 68 14.39 11.48 2.02
C SER A 68 13.60 12.76 1.75
N GLY A 69 12.27 12.64 1.71
CA GLY A 69 11.38 13.79 1.48
C GLY A 69 11.32 14.76 2.67
N ASN A 70 11.23 16.06 2.37
CA ASN A 70 10.91 17.13 3.32
C ASN A 70 9.39 17.32 3.47
N LYS A 71 8.86 17.01 4.66
CA LYS A 71 7.41 17.11 4.95
C LYS A 71 6.87 18.53 4.89
N GLU A 72 7.65 19.54 5.26
CA GLU A 72 7.22 20.95 5.23
C GLU A 72 6.96 21.42 3.79
N GLN A 73 7.68 20.84 2.84
CA GLN A 73 7.51 21.08 1.40
C GLN A 73 6.52 20.08 0.76
N GLY A 74 5.87 19.22 1.55
CA GLY A 74 4.91 18.24 1.06
C GLY A 74 5.51 16.96 0.46
N TYR A 75 6.83 16.77 0.55
CA TYR A 75 7.51 15.56 0.09
C TYR A 75 7.45 14.46 1.16
N MET A 76 7.05 13.25 0.76
CA MET A 76 6.95 12.10 1.65
C MET A 76 8.23 11.26 1.57
N SER A 77 8.83 10.91 2.71
CA SER A 77 9.96 9.98 2.70
C SER A 77 9.53 8.56 2.34
N LEU A 78 10.31 7.89 1.49
CA LEU A 78 10.11 6.50 1.08
C LEU A 78 11.24 5.61 1.59
N LYS A 79 10.86 4.42 2.08
CA LYS A 79 11.78 3.32 2.37
C LYS A 79 11.78 2.31 1.23
N GLU A 80 12.84 1.54 1.11
CA GLU A 80 12.92 0.43 0.16
C GLU A 80 11.72 -0.52 0.34
N ASN A 81 11.15 -1.00 -0.77
CA ASN A 81 9.99 -1.90 -0.81
C ASN A 81 8.69 -1.34 -0.20
N GLN A 82 8.65 -0.06 0.19
CA GLN A 82 7.45 0.58 0.72
C GLN A 82 6.35 0.62 -0.34
N ILE A 83 5.14 0.23 0.06
CA ILE A 83 3.97 0.21 -0.83
C ILE A 83 3.24 1.54 -0.78
N CYS A 84 2.96 2.09 -1.95
CA CYS A 84 2.28 3.36 -2.13
C CYS A 84 1.06 3.19 -3.03
N VAL A 85 0.04 4.02 -2.82
CA VAL A 85 -1.17 4.05 -3.65
C VAL A 85 -1.44 5.49 -4.08
N GLY A 86 -1.68 5.68 -5.37
CA GLY A 86 -1.95 6.99 -5.95
C GLY A 86 -2.17 6.90 -7.46
N VAL A 87 -2.67 7.98 -8.04
CA VAL A 87 -2.97 8.06 -9.47
C VAL A 87 -1.70 8.36 -10.25
N ALA A 88 -1.40 7.57 -11.28
CA ALA A 88 -0.44 7.98 -12.31
C ALA A 88 -0.97 9.25 -12.99
N ARG A 89 -0.38 10.42 -12.73
CA ARG A 89 -0.65 11.61 -13.54
C ARG A 89 0.06 11.47 -14.90
N SER A 90 -0.42 12.20 -15.91
CA SER A 90 0.28 12.26 -17.21
C SER A 90 1.72 12.75 -16.99
N LYS A 91 2.61 12.38 -17.91
CA LYS A 91 4.07 12.63 -17.86
C LYS A 91 4.47 14.12 -17.80
N ASP A 92 3.49 15.03 -17.76
CA ASP A 92 3.68 16.49 -17.81
C ASP A 92 3.84 17.13 -16.42
N ALA A 93 3.71 16.37 -15.32
CA ALA A 93 3.79 16.89 -13.95
C ALA A 93 5.17 16.62 -13.30
N ASP A 94 6.10 17.59 -13.35
CA ASP A 94 7.34 17.79 -12.55
C ASP A 94 8.21 16.57 -12.15
N GLY A 95 7.96 15.36 -12.67
CA GLY A 95 8.59 14.12 -12.21
C GLY A 95 8.10 13.61 -10.85
N PHE A 96 7.03 14.16 -10.26
CA PHE A 96 6.53 13.76 -8.95
C PHE A 96 5.13 13.13 -9.00
N LEU A 97 4.94 12.08 -8.20
CA LEU A 97 3.65 11.44 -7.97
C LEU A 97 3.12 11.79 -6.59
N ARG A 98 1.83 12.14 -6.52
CA ARG A 98 1.13 12.28 -5.25
C ARG A 98 0.59 10.91 -4.83
N VAL A 99 1.20 10.34 -3.79
CA VAL A 99 0.86 9.01 -3.30
C VAL A 99 0.53 9.03 -1.81
N SER A 100 -0.06 7.93 -1.34
CA SER A 100 -0.29 7.66 0.07
C SER A 100 0.26 6.28 0.44
N SER A 101 0.80 6.15 1.65
CA SER A 101 1.30 4.90 2.21
C SER A 101 0.85 4.80 3.66
N GLY A 102 -0.11 3.90 3.90
CA GLY A 102 -0.85 3.84 5.16
C GLY A 102 -1.49 5.18 5.51
N LYS A 103 -1.09 5.78 6.64
CA LYS A 103 -1.58 7.08 7.12
C LYS A 103 -0.84 8.29 6.54
N LYS A 104 0.26 8.07 5.80
CA LYS A 104 1.09 9.15 5.24
C LYS A 104 0.67 9.46 3.81
N ARG A 105 0.82 10.72 3.40
CA ARG A 105 0.58 11.19 2.04
C ARG A 105 1.57 12.29 1.70
N GLY A 106 2.02 12.34 0.45
CA GLY A 106 2.83 13.44 -0.06
C GLY A 106 3.26 13.21 -1.50
N LEU A 107 4.13 14.10 -1.98
CA LEU A 107 4.79 13.99 -3.27
C LEU A 107 6.04 13.12 -3.13
N VAL A 108 6.28 12.26 -4.11
CA VAL A 108 7.47 11.43 -4.22
C VAL A 108 7.96 11.41 -5.67
N PRO A 109 9.27 11.26 -5.92
CA PRO A 109 9.78 11.12 -7.27
C PRO A 109 9.16 9.91 -7.98
N ALA A 110 8.74 10.09 -9.23
CA ALA A 110 8.12 9.03 -10.02
C ALA A 110 9.09 7.89 -10.35
N ASP A 111 10.37 8.22 -10.54
CA ASP A 111 11.47 7.29 -10.78
C ASP A 111 11.84 6.44 -9.55
N ALA A 112 11.44 6.87 -8.35
CA ALA A 112 11.57 6.09 -7.12
C ALA A 112 10.51 4.98 -6.98
N LEU A 113 9.54 4.91 -7.89
CA LEU A 113 8.41 3.99 -7.84
C LEU A 113 8.36 3.04 -9.05
N THR A 114 7.94 1.80 -8.81
CA THR A 114 7.62 0.81 -9.85
C THR A 114 6.19 0.33 -9.64
N GLU A 115 5.36 0.34 -10.69
CA GLU A 115 3.96 -0.13 -10.62
C GLU A 115 3.89 -1.64 -10.41
N ILE A 116 2.93 -2.11 -9.60
CA ILE A 116 2.72 -3.53 -9.27
C ILE A 116 1.24 -3.96 -9.22
#